data_AF-A0A4E0RA71-F1
#
_entry.id   AF-A0A4E0RA71-F1
#
_cell.length_a   1.000
_cell.length_b   1.000
_cell.length_c   1.000
_cell.angle_alpha   90.00
_cell.angle_beta   90.00
_cell.angle_gamma   90.00
#
_symmetry.space_group_name_H-M   'P 1'
#
loop_
_entity.id
_entity.type
_entity.pdbx_description
1 polymer ?
#
loop_
_entity_poly.entity_id
_entity_poly.type
_entity_poly.pdbx_seq_one_letter_code
_entity_poly.pdbx_strand_id
1 'polypeptide(L)'
;MKLDIKKKGGRRSQFDQEEEIILKEEDEYGMKSVLKPDDQLQLTEQELKEEITRVLTATNPHAPQNIVRFNFKECQYKQIPQVDQTAVHFWLEGHMLPKDSDEGRRQLARDGKLVIEENADEEGNKEVVHCLY
;
A
#
# COMPACT_ATOMS: atom_id res chain seq x y z
N MET A 1 50.44 22.10 35.46
CA MET A 1 49.56 22.98 34.65
C MET A 1 48.42 22.12 34.14
N LYS A 2 47.21 22.25 34.68
CA LYS A 2 46.00 21.56 34.18
C LYS A 2 45.08 22.65 33.62
N LEU A 3 44.74 22.54 32.34
CA LEU A 3 43.80 23.45 31.67
C LEU A 3 42.41 22.83 31.77
N ASP A 4 41.55 23.43 32.57
CA ASP A 4 40.15 23.05 32.68
C ASP A 4 39.38 23.59 31.46
N ILE A 5 39.03 22.68 30.54
CA ILE A 5 38.17 22.99 29.40
C ILE A 5 36.72 23.04 29.90
N LYS A 6 36.24 24.26 30.15
CA LYS A 6 34.85 24.53 30.51
C LYS A 6 33.94 24.24 29.31
N LYS A 7 33.24 23.11 29.33
CA LYS A 7 32.19 22.75 28.35
C LYS A 7 31.08 23.82 28.42
N LYS A 8 31.06 24.75 27.45
CA LYS A 8 29.96 25.71 27.28
C LYS A 8 28.71 24.92 26.90
N GLY A 9 27.80 24.75 27.85
CA GLY A 9 26.43 24.34 27.56
C GLY A 9 25.79 25.42 26.68
N GLY A 10 25.45 25.08 25.45
CA GLY A 10 24.64 25.92 24.58
C GLY A 10 23.29 26.15 25.27
N ARG A 11 22.94 27.42 25.49
CA ARG A 11 21.59 27.80 25.91
C ARG A 11 20.68 27.55 24.71
N ARG A 12 19.83 26.52 24.78
CA ARG A 12 18.73 26.33 23.83
C ARG A 12 17.78 27.51 23.97
N SER A 13 17.27 28.03 22.84
CA SER A 13 16.37 29.18 22.87
C SER A 13 15.03 28.78 23.49
N GLN A 14 14.30 29.76 24.04
CA GLN A 14 12.94 29.50 24.58
C GLN A 14 11.99 29.02 23.47
N PHE A 15 12.20 29.46 22.24
CA PHE A 15 11.46 29.04 21.05
C PHE A 15 11.62 27.54 20.77
N ASP A 16 12.86 27.02 20.86
CA ASP A 16 13.13 25.59 20.71
C ASP A 16 12.49 24.75 21.83
N GLN A 17 12.35 25.33 23.03
CA GLN A 17 11.74 24.66 24.18
C GLN A 17 10.21 24.61 24.06
N GLU A 18 9.58 25.66 23.55
CA GLU A 18 8.12 25.71 23.36
C GLU A 18 7.65 24.72 22.28
N GLU A 19 8.36 24.57 21.15
CA GLU A 19 8.07 23.50 20.16
C GLU A 19 8.25 22.08 20.75
N GLU A 20 9.26 21.85 21.60
CA GLU A 20 9.50 20.55 22.26
C GLU A 20 8.40 20.21 23.30
N ILE A 21 7.67 21.21 23.80
CA ILE A 21 6.61 21.06 24.80
C ILE A 21 5.25 20.75 24.14
N ILE A 22 4.97 21.25 22.93
CA ILE A 22 3.68 21.04 22.24
C ILE A 22 3.51 19.58 21.74
N LEU A 23 4.61 18.85 21.50
CA LEU A 23 4.60 17.48 20.96
C LEU A 23 4.55 16.37 22.03
N LYS A 24 4.34 16.72 23.30
CA LYS A 24 4.24 15.79 24.44
C LYS A 24 2.86 15.77 25.09
N GLU A 25 1.81 16.08 24.34
CA GLU A 25 0.47 15.71 24.76
C GLU A 25 0.30 14.21 24.50
N GLU A 26 0.43 13.40 25.55
CA GLU A 26 0.07 11.98 25.52
C GLU A 26 -1.45 11.87 25.36
N ASP A 27 -1.89 11.65 24.14
CA ASP A 27 -3.22 11.14 23.86
C ASP A 27 -3.35 9.70 24.40
N GLU A 28 -4.54 9.35 24.89
CA GLU A 28 -4.94 8.12 25.63
C GLU A 28 -4.54 6.79 24.94
N TYR A 29 -4.01 6.85 23.73
CA TYR A 29 -3.52 5.74 22.90
C TYR A 29 -1.99 5.65 22.78
N GLY A 30 -1.22 6.40 23.57
CA GLY A 30 0.24 6.23 23.66
C GLY A 30 0.96 6.44 22.33
N MET A 31 0.48 7.40 21.52
CA MET A 31 1.11 7.71 20.24
C MET A 31 2.51 8.27 20.48
N LYS A 32 3.48 7.57 19.88
CA LYS A 32 4.90 7.92 19.92
C LYS A 32 5.04 9.39 19.56
N SER A 33 5.75 10.13 20.40
CA SER A 33 6.22 11.50 20.17
C SER A 33 6.35 11.78 18.68
N VAL A 34 5.56 12.69 18.14
CA VAL A 34 5.61 13.08 16.73
C VAL A 34 6.99 13.69 16.49
N LEU A 35 7.92 12.88 15.97
CA LEU A 35 9.28 13.32 15.65
C LEU A 35 9.18 14.13 14.36
N LYS A 36 9.46 15.44 14.46
CA LYS A 36 9.63 16.33 13.31
C LYS A 36 10.83 15.81 12.49
N PRO A 37 10.65 15.40 11.22
CA PRO A 37 11.77 15.00 10.37
C PRO A 37 12.79 16.11 10.22
N ASP A 38 14.08 15.76 10.14
CA ASP A 38 15.17 16.73 10.01
C ASP A 38 15.08 17.56 8.72
N ASP A 39 14.41 17.04 7.69
CA ASP A 39 14.20 17.67 6.39
C ASP A 39 12.88 18.47 6.28
N GLN A 40 12.16 18.65 7.39
CA GLN A 40 10.92 19.42 7.39
C GLN A 40 11.16 20.91 7.12
N LEU A 41 10.48 21.44 6.10
CA LEU A 41 10.52 22.85 5.73
C LEU A 41 10.07 23.76 6.89
N GLN A 42 10.88 24.76 7.22
CA GLN A 42 10.55 25.76 8.24
C GLN A 42 9.73 26.87 7.59
N LEU A 43 8.45 26.93 7.93
CA LEU A 43 7.51 27.93 7.44
C LEU A 43 7.38 29.08 8.44
N THR A 44 7.08 30.28 7.93
CA THR A 44 6.73 31.43 8.76
C THR A 44 5.34 31.26 9.38
N GLU A 45 5.04 31.99 10.46
CA GLU A 45 3.70 31.95 11.08
C GLU A 45 2.57 32.34 10.11
N GLN A 46 2.89 33.14 9.09
CA GLN A 46 1.92 33.55 8.08
C GLN A 46 1.60 32.39 7.14
N GLU A 47 2.63 31.72 6.59
CA GLU A 47 2.48 30.55 5.73
C GLU A 47 1.82 29.38 6.45
N LEU A 48 2.09 29.20 7.75
CA LEU A 48 1.47 28.16 8.56
C LEU A 48 -0.04 28.39 8.78
N LYS A 49 -0.49 29.65 8.76
CA LYS A 49 -1.90 30.03 8.90
C LYS A 49 -2.66 29.99 7.57
N GLU A 50 -2.00 29.72 6.46
CA GLU A 50 -2.66 29.62 5.16
C GLU A 50 -3.54 28.37 5.09
N GLU A 51 -4.83 28.58 4.79
CA GLU A 51 -5.77 27.48 4.57
C GLU A 51 -5.62 26.94 3.14
N ILE A 52 -5.04 25.76 2.99
CA ILE A 52 -4.91 25.08 1.70
C ILE A 52 -6.04 24.06 1.55
N THR A 53 -7.12 24.43 0.86
CA THR A 53 -8.16 23.48 0.45
C THR A 53 -7.62 22.52 -0.61
N ARG A 54 -7.36 21.27 -0.22
CA ARG A 54 -7.00 20.18 -1.13
C ARG A 54 -8.22 19.32 -1.43
N VAL A 55 -8.54 19.17 -2.72
CA VAL A 55 -9.57 18.23 -3.18
C VAL A 55 -8.90 16.91 -3.51
N LEU A 56 -9.34 15.84 -2.84
CA LEU A 56 -8.89 14.50 -3.17
C LEU A 56 -9.59 14.04 -4.44
N THR A 57 -8.85 13.94 -5.53
CA THR A 57 -9.31 13.36 -6.79
C THR A 57 -8.72 11.96 -6.94
N ALA A 58 -9.48 11.05 -7.55
CA ALA A 58 -9.00 9.70 -7.88
C ALA A 58 -8.05 9.68 -9.11
N THR A 59 -7.52 10.84 -9.50
CA THR A 59 -6.65 11.01 -10.67
C THR A 59 -5.20 11.00 -10.23
N ASN A 60 -4.44 10.03 -10.69
CA ASN A 60 -3.02 9.93 -10.44
C ASN A 60 -2.26 10.94 -11.31
N PRO A 61 -1.56 11.92 -10.72
CA PRO A 61 -0.82 12.93 -11.48
C PRO A 61 0.35 12.34 -12.28
N HIS A 62 0.82 11.15 -11.91
CA HIS A 62 1.87 10.41 -12.61
C HIS A 62 1.34 9.46 -13.69
N ALA A 63 0.01 9.32 -13.83
CA ALA A 63 -0.57 8.48 -14.87
C ALA A 63 -0.37 9.12 -16.26
N PRO A 64 0.02 8.34 -17.29
CA PRO A 64 0.17 8.85 -18.65
C PRO A 64 -1.18 9.27 -19.23
N GLN A 65 -1.20 10.36 -20.00
CA GLN A 65 -2.46 10.93 -20.51
C GLN A 65 -2.85 10.41 -21.89
N ASN A 66 -1.88 10.00 -22.73
CA ASN A 66 -2.11 9.72 -24.16
C ASN A 66 -1.47 8.39 -24.62
N ILE A 67 -1.96 7.26 -24.11
CA ILE A 67 -1.50 5.94 -24.58
C ILE A 67 -2.14 5.62 -25.93
N VAL A 68 -1.32 5.23 -26.90
CA VAL A 68 -1.76 4.77 -28.23
C VAL A 68 -1.33 3.32 -28.44
N ARG A 69 -2.23 2.46 -28.91
CA ARG A 69 -1.95 1.06 -29.25
C ARG A 69 -2.40 0.75 -30.67
N PHE A 70 -1.68 -0.15 -31.33
CA PHE A 70 -2.08 -0.64 -32.63
C PHE A 70 -3.29 -1.59 -32.51
N ASN A 71 -4.33 -1.33 -33.29
CA ASN A 71 -5.51 -2.19 -33.39
C ASN A 71 -5.34 -3.12 -34.61
N PHE A 72 -5.12 -4.40 -34.36
CA PHE A 72 -4.94 -5.42 -35.41
C PHE A 72 -6.20 -5.68 -36.25
N LYS A 73 -7.40 -5.42 -35.71
CA LYS A 73 -8.65 -5.58 -36.46
C LYS A 73 -8.84 -4.49 -37.51
N GLU A 74 -8.39 -3.29 -37.20
CA GLU A 74 -8.58 -2.10 -38.05
C GLU A 74 -7.29 -1.63 -38.72
N CYS A 75 -6.18 -2.34 -38.50
CA CYS A 75 -4.84 -2.04 -39.02
C CYS A 75 -4.39 -0.59 -38.81
N GLN A 76 -4.77 0.02 -37.68
CA GLN A 76 -4.47 1.42 -37.38
C GLN A 76 -4.12 1.64 -35.91
N TYR A 77 -3.41 2.72 -35.63
CA TYR A 77 -3.16 3.17 -34.26
C TYR A 77 -4.40 3.85 -33.69
N LYS A 78 -4.76 3.49 -32.46
CA LYS A 78 -5.88 4.08 -31.72
C LYS A 78 -5.45 4.48 -30.32
N GLN A 79 -5.98 5.60 -29.86
CA GLN A 79 -5.83 6.02 -28.47
C GLN A 79 -6.62 5.09 -27.55
N ILE A 80 -6.04 4.76 -26.41
CA ILE A 80 -6.75 4.06 -25.34
C ILE A 80 -7.58 5.09 -24.58
N PRO A 81 -8.91 4.91 -24.47
CA PRO A 81 -9.78 5.92 -23.88
C PRO A 81 -9.65 6.04 -22.36
N GLN A 82 -9.13 5.02 -21.68
CA GLN A 82 -9.06 4.96 -20.22
C GLN A 82 -7.67 4.48 -19.78
N VAL A 83 -7.11 5.15 -18.79
CA VAL A 83 -5.81 4.82 -18.20
C VAL A 83 -6.01 4.49 -16.73
N ASP A 84 -5.39 3.40 -16.28
CA ASP A 84 -5.42 3.00 -14.87
C ASP A 84 -4.72 4.07 -14.01
N GLN A 85 -5.38 4.44 -12.91
CA GLN A 85 -4.91 5.45 -11.97
C GLN A 85 -4.22 4.82 -10.75
N THR A 86 -4.23 3.48 -10.65
CA THR A 86 -3.63 2.76 -9.53
C THR A 86 -2.10 2.82 -9.60
N ALA A 87 -1.46 3.27 -8.52
CA ALA A 87 0.00 3.26 -8.40
C ALA A 87 0.47 2.00 -7.67
N VAL A 88 1.18 1.11 -8.38
CA VAL A 88 1.77 -0.10 -7.81
C VAL A 88 3.21 0.19 -7.41
N HIS A 89 3.50 0.13 -6.10
CA HIS A 89 4.83 0.39 -5.56
C HIS A 89 5.69 -0.87 -5.48
N PHE A 90 5.04 -2.02 -5.25
CA PHE A 90 5.68 -3.32 -5.16
C PHE A 90 4.76 -4.38 -5.76
N TRP A 91 5.34 -5.26 -6.57
CA TRP A 91 4.66 -6.43 -7.11
C TRP A 91 5.63 -7.61 -7.08
N LEU A 92 5.12 -8.75 -6.66
CA LEU A 92 5.86 -10.01 -6.61
C LEU A 92 4.95 -11.14 -7.07
N GLU A 93 5.46 -11.97 -7.96
CA GLU A 93 4.78 -13.19 -8.42
C GLU A 93 5.16 -14.38 -7.53
N GLY A 94 4.17 -14.93 -6.83
CA GLY A 94 4.32 -16.11 -5.98
C GLY A 94 3.94 -17.39 -6.72
N HIS A 95 4.62 -18.50 -6.40
CA HIS A 95 4.42 -19.81 -7.03
C HIS A 95 3.91 -20.89 -6.06
N MET A 96 3.44 -20.49 -4.87
CA MET A 96 2.90 -21.43 -3.89
C MET A 96 1.44 -21.75 -4.22
N LEU A 97 1.13 -23.03 -4.35
CA LEU A 97 -0.22 -23.51 -4.65
C LEU A 97 -0.73 -24.40 -3.51
N PRO A 98 -1.88 -24.07 -2.88
CA PRO A 98 -2.51 -24.95 -1.91
C PRO A 98 -2.96 -26.26 -2.56
N LYS A 99 -2.70 -27.41 -1.92
CA LYS A 99 -3.01 -28.74 -2.50
C LYS A 99 -4.51 -29.03 -2.59
N ASP A 100 -5.26 -28.45 -1.66
CA ASP A 100 -6.71 -28.48 -1.56
C ASP A 100 -7.41 -27.46 -2.48
N SER A 101 -6.66 -26.58 -3.14
CA SER A 101 -7.22 -25.71 -4.17
C SER A 101 -7.62 -26.52 -5.41
N ASP A 102 -8.50 -25.95 -6.25
CA ASP A 102 -8.95 -26.62 -7.46
C ASP A 102 -7.81 -26.93 -8.44
N GLU A 103 -6.93 -25.96 -8.66
CA GLU A 103 -5.74 -26.14 -9.47
C GLU A 103 -4.76 -27.15 -8.84
N GLY A 104 -4.63 -27.17 -7.50
CA GLY A 104 -3.83 -28.16 -6.78
C GLY A 104 -4.32 -29.59 -6.99
N ARG A 105 -5.64 -29.82 -6.87
CA ARG A 105 -6.26 -31.13 -7.15
C ARG A 105 -6.09 -31.54 -8.60
N ARG A 106 -6.23 -30.62 -9.56
CA ARG A 106 -6.03 -30.89 -10.99
C ARG A 106 -4.60 -31.33 -11.30
N GLN A 107 -3.60 -30.68 -10.68
CA GLN A 107 -2.19 -31.07 -10.86
C GLN A 107 -1.91 -32.44 -10.23
N LEU A 108 -2.42 -32.70 -9.02
CA LEU A 108 -2.29 -34.01 -8.38
C LEU A 108 -3.00 -35.13 -9.18
N ALA A 109 -4.15 -34.84 -9.79
CA ALA A 109 -4.85 -35.71 -10.72
C ALA A 109 -4.02 -36.03 -11.96
N ARG A 110 -3.45 -35.00 -12.58
CA ARG A 110 -2.60 -35.16 -13.76
C ARG A 110 -1.35 -35.98 -13.48
N ASP A 111 -0.74 -35.77 -12.31
CA ASP A 111 0.49 -36.42 -11.90
C ASP A 111 0.26 -37.80 -11.25
N GLY A 112 -0.99 -38.28 -11.20
CA GLY A 112 -1.35 -39.59 -10.65
C GLY A 112 -1.19 -39.73 -9.13
N LYS A 113 -1.11 -38.60 -8.41
CA LYS A 113 -0.95 -38.53 -6.94
C LYS A 113 -2.24 -38.22 -6.19
N LEU A 114 -3.41 -38.48 -6.79
CA LEU A 114 -4.68 -38.28 -6.09
C LEU A 114 -4.74 -39.16 -4.85
N VAL A 115 -4.69 -38.52 -3.68
CA VAL A 115 -5.18 -39.09 -2.44
C VAL A 115 -6.69 -38.94 -2.50
N ILE A 116 -7.38 -40.04 -2.77
CA ILE A 116 -8.82 -40.12 -2.57
C ILE A 116 -8.98 -40.12 -1.04
N GLU A 117 -9.38 -38.98 -0.46
CA GLU A 117 -9.88 -38.99 0.90
C GLU A 117 -11.28 -39.61 0.85
N GLU A 118 -11.34 -40.93 1.02
CA GLU A 118 -12.55 -41.62 1.44
C GLU A 118 -12.88 -41.12 2.84
N ASN A 119 -13.72 -40.09 2.96
CA ASN A 119 -14.60 -39.77 4.09
C ASN A 119 -15.25 -38.40 3.81
N ALA A 120 -16.26 -38.39 2.96
CA ALA A 120 -17.26 -37.32 2.95
C ALA A 120 -18.55 -37.97 3.42
N ASP A 121 -18.89 -37.65 4.67
CA ASP A 121 -20.10 -38.10 5.34
C ASP A 121 -21.32 -37.93 4.43
N GLU A 122 -22.09 -39.02 4.37
CA GLU A 122 -23.43 -39.07 3.83
C GLU A 122 -24.31 -38.08 4.60
N GLU A 123 -24.57 -36.89 4.05
CA GLU A 123 -25.84 -36.14 4.22
C GLU A 123 -25.67 -34.70 3.73
N GLY A 124 -26.20 -34.42 2.53
CA GLY A 124 -26.47 -33.04 2.11
C GLY A 124 -25.92 -32.68 0.74
N ASN A 125 -26.57 -33.13 -0.33
CA ASN A 125 -27.58 -32.28 -0.97
C ASN A 125 -28.13 -33.03 -2.19
N LYS A 126 -29.45 -33.17 -2.21
CA LYS A 126 -30.21 -33.71 -3.32
C LYS A 126 -30.25 -32.63 -4.42
N GLU A 127 -30.47 -33.09 -5.65
CA GLU A 127 -30.75 -32.28 -6.85
C GLU A 127 -29.54 -31.65 -7.54
N VAL A 128 -28.92 -32.40 -8.46
CA VAL A 128 -28.88 -31.96 -9.87
C VAL A 128 -29.08 -33.20 -10.76
N VAL A 129 -30.34 -33.50 -11.03
CA VAL A 129 -30.72 -34.31 -12.19
C VAL A 129 -30.36 -33.48 -13.42
N HIS A 130 -29.46 -33.99 -14.27
CA HIS A 130 -29.74 -34.33 -15.67
C HIS A 130 -28.40 -34.50 -16.42
N CYS A 131 -28.08 -35.75 -16.73
CA CYS A 131 -27.28 -36.08 -17.91
C CYS A 131 -28.20 -35.97 -19.15
N LEU A 132 -27.62 -35.81 -20.34
CA LEU A 132 -28.21 -35.59 -21.69
C LEU A 132 -28.33 -34.09 -22.02
N TYR A 133 -27.59 -33.51 -22.97
CA TYR A 133 -26.88 -34.01 -24.16
C TYR A 133 -25.44 -33.48 -24.23
#